data_AF-A0A5N6UUU5-F1
#
_entry.id   AF-A0A5N6UUU5-F1
#
_cell.length_a   1.000
_cell.length_b   1.000
_cell.length_c   1.000
_cell.angle_alpha   90.00
_cell.angle_beta   90.00
_cell.angle_gamma   90.00
#
_symmetry.space_group_name_H-M   'P 1'
#
loop_
_entity.id
_entity.type
_entity.pdbx_description
1 polymer ?
#
loop_
_entity_poly.entity_id
_entity_poly.type
_entity_poly.pdbx_seq_one_letter_code
_entity_poly.pdbx_strand_id
1 'polypeptide(L)'
;MNRKTIPIALADCCRQPPGTTQRSSLLPRRLQAIRPRCFTSQQFSYDLPAVQHFRRIAFSSPFSTIAVDSNYRAAGICIASSETTYRVDVLRSPMATARKIELSTSDSGVYSTGVKEDAARAASEVLQENLEKHHIYFNDSGFHNHIVHHILTIFALGASPREIRAAYERNKSYQRPALPANDSVVQSLCDQAQFKECLGKRDNYPNFLEFFQREIETKGVEDVVKQYIFAGDDVAENMLVRLFGGLIHPLIHLGFGIEFNQPAIVAEALAQAATHEDWTGPMFLLPAEKAAGGIGKHGKKTLLQILEEIRNNEKLASSAHWDDENRMRDGVLVRAPDEMIKYAAEFTISEDQMEEKLVEIIDTVAYFTATAQRPSKQVKFDFFYIHGMNASIFLTKFISLPWLDAHSKLRLLEWKGRLNLLLYVSRNTPELHLNDVTQYQTSRKWEDIFAYANAHPRDDGHISKLARAVANGERVCRPYDAKAKDLGLTITGDMWLKIGNMVMDSTSDEHSVWVRSTGFDEAWKEFEDRSRL
;
A
#
# COMPACT_ATOMS: atom_id res chain seq x y z
N MET A 1 14.98 51.90 19.92
CA MET A 1 15.62 50.91 19.02
C MET A 1 14.90 49.58 19.20
N ASN A 2 13.85 49.35 18.40
CA ASN A 2 12.97 48.19 18.54
C ASN A 2 13.38 47.08 17.57
N ARG A 3 13.69 45.90 18.10
CA ARG A 3 13.81 44.66 17.34
C ARG A 3 12.41 44.20 16.94
N LYS A 4 12.12 44.14 15.64
CA LYS A 4 10.97 43.43 15.09
C LYS A 4 11.37 42.00 14.80
N THR A 5 10.72 41.07 15.49
CA THR A 5 10.63 39.65 15.15
C THR A 5 9.81 39.51 13.86
N ILE A 6 10.35 38.81 12.87
CA ILE A 6 9.65 38.41 11.64
C ILE A 6 9.26 36.93 11.83
N PRO A 7 7.97 36.56 11.73
CA PRO A 7 7.56 35.16 11.79
C PRO A 7 7.91 34.46 10.47
N ILE A 8 8.51 33.28 10.58
CA ILE A 8 8.79 32.35 9.48
C ILE A 8 7.46 31.71 9.07
N ALA A 9 7.08 31.90 7.80
CA ALA A 9 5.90 31.29 7.21
C ALA A 9 6.10 29.78 7.06
N LEU A 10 5.15 29.00 7.58
CA LEU A 10 5.04 27.56 7.36
C LEU A 10 4.59 27.31 5.91
N ALA A 11 5.18 26.28 5.30
CA ALA A 11 4.95 25.89 3.91
C ALA A 11 3.46 25.71 3.56
N ASP A 12 3.04 26.37 2.50
CA ASP A 12 1.72 26.29 1.85
C ASP A 12 1.48 24.89 1.24
N CYS A 13 1.12 23.90 2.06
CA CYS A 13 0.67 22.59 1.55
C CYS A 13 -0.82 22.56 1.13
N CYS A 14 -1.59 23.63 1.37
CA CYS A 14 -3.04 23.60 1.20
C CYS A 14 -3.62 24.97 0.79
N ARG A 15 -3.75 25.22 -0.52
CA ARG A 15 -4.80 26.11 -1.05
C ARG A 15 -5.58 25.41 -2.15
N GLN A 16 -6.87 25.18 -1.90
CA GLN A 16 -7.85 25.10 -2.98
C GLN A 16 -8.36 26.51 -3.32
N PRO A 17 -8.74 26.82 -4.57
CA PRO A 17 -9.43 28.06 -4.88
C PRO A 17 -10.84 28.10 -4.25
N PRO A 18 -11.38 29.28 -3.91
CA PRO A 18 -12.64 29.39 -3.17
C PRO A 18 -13.82 28.89 -4.01
N GLY A 19 -14.50 27.85 -3.49
CA GLY A 19 -15.75 27.32 -4.03
C GLY A 19 -16.93 28.28 -3.79
N THR A 20 -17.72 28.46 -4.84
CA THR A 20 -19.00 29.15 -4.82
C THR A 20 -20.01 28.46 -3.91
N THR A 21 -20.66 29.28 -3.10
CA THR A 21 -21.81 29.06 -2.23
C THR A 21 -22.81 27.99 -2.68
N GLN A 22 -23.13 27.06 -1.77
CA GLN A 22 -24.29 26.17 -1.83
C GLN A 22 -25.58 27.00 -1.99
N ARG A 23 -26.30 26.78 -3.08
CA ARG A 23 -27.73 27.11 -3.18
C ARG A 23 -28.54 25.82 -3.01
N SER A 24 -29.47 25.89 -2.06
CA SER A 24 -30.50 24.89 -1.81
C SER A 24 -31.41 24.72 -3.02
N SER A 25 -31.49 23.50 -3.56
CA SER A 25 -32.52 23.14 -4.54
C SER A 25 -33.60 22.30 -3.85
N LEU A 26 -34.75 22.96 -3.65
CA LEU A 26 -36.04 22.36 -3.32
C LEU A 26 -36.46 21.36 -4.42
N LEU A 27 -36.78 20.12 -4.04
CA LEU A 27 -37.50 19.15 -4.89
C LEU A 27 -39.01 19.23 -4.61
N PRO A 28 -39.89 19.29 -5.63
CA PRO A 28 -41.31 19.09 -5.44
C PRO A 28 -41.73 17.62 -5.60
N ARG A 29 -42.69 17.24 -4.74
CA ARG A 29 -43.40 15.95 -4.67
C ARG A 29 -44.38 15.72 -5.83
N ARG A 30 -44.75 14.42 -6.00
CA ARG A 30 -45.95 13.77 -6.62
C ARG A 30 -45.61 13.01 -7.93
N LEU A 31 -46.01 11.75 -8.18
CA LEU A 31 -47.25 11.01 -7.85
C LEU A 31 -47.05 9.46 -7.75
N GLN A 32 -47.89 8.85 -6.89
CA GLN A 32 -48.66 7.59 -6.97
C GLN A 32 -48.15 6.42 -7.86
N ALA A 33 -47.78 5.27 -7.27
CA ALA A 33 -48.62 4.14 -6.83
C ALA A 33 -49.07 3.20 -7.97
N ILE A 34 -48.60 1.95 -7.96
CA ILE A 34 -49.28 0.72 -8.42
C ILE A 34 -48.64 -0.47 -7.67
N ARG A 35 -49.47 -1.22 -6.92
CA ARG A 35 -49.24 -2.63 -6.50
C ARG A 35 -49.83 -3.54 -7.58
N PRO A 36 -49.32 -4.75 -7.79
CA PRO A 36 -49.84 -5.98 -7.14
C PRO A 36 -48.72 -7.00 -6.87
N ARG A 37 -48.82 -8.19 -6.24
CA ARG A 37 -49.80 -8.94 -5.42
C ARG A 37 -48.97 -10.07 -4.74
N CYS A 38 -49.44 -10.56 -3.58
CA CYS A 38 -48.91 -11.75 -2.89
C CYS A 38 -48.98 -13.02 -3.75
N PHE A 39 -48.02 -13.93 -3.53
CA PHE A 39 -48.26 -15.37 -3.53
C PHE A 39 -47.71 -15.96 -2.22
N THR A 40 -48.55 -16.76 -1.57
CA THR A 40 -48.29 -17.51 -0.34
C THR A 40 -47.91 -18.95 -0.62
N SER A 41 -47.14 -19.50 0.32
CA SER A 41 -46.98 -20.89 0.75
C SER A 41 -46.33 -21.91 -0.20
N GLN A 42 -45.23 -22.50 0.27
CA GLN A 42 -45.24 -23.91 0.70
C GLN A 42 -44.10 -24.20 1.68
N GLN A 43 -44.48 -24.69 2.86
CA GLN A 43 -43.62 -25.34 3.84
C GLN A 43 -43.23 -26.73 3.33
N PHE A 44 -42.00 -27.15 3.57
CA PHE A 44 -41.65 -28.56 3.72
C PHE A 44 -40.85 -28.72 5.01
N SER A 45 -41.49 -29.35 5.98
CA SER A 45 -40.89 -29.93 7.17
C SER A 45 -40.33 -31.30 6.80
N TYR A 46 -39.11 -31.61 7.22
CA TYR A 46 -38.71 -33.00 7.45
C TYR A 46 -37.89 -33.10 8.73
N ASP A 47 -38.41 -33.92 9.62
CA ASP A 47 -37.87 -34.26 10.92
C ASP A 47 -36.58 -35.10 10.83
N LEU A 48 -35.74 -34.90 11.85
CA LEU A 48 -34.59 -35.70 12.24
C LEU A 48 -34.98 -37.16 12.58
N PRO A 49 -33.97 -38.05 12.70
CA PRO A 49 -33.64 -38.44 14.06
C PRO A 49 -32.13 -38.45 14.37
N ALA A 50 -31.85 -38.04 15.60
CA ALA A 50 -30.57 -38.12 16.28
C ALA A 50 -30.18 -39.58 16.61
N VAL A 51 -28.87 -39.86 16.59
CA VAL A 51 -28.28 -40.92 17.42
C VAL A 51 -27.03 -40.35 18.10
N GLN A 52 -27.08 -40.33 19.43
CA GLN A 52 -25.97 -40.08 20.34
C GLN A 52 -25.06 -41.31 20.38
N HIS A 53 -23.74 -41.10 20.39
CA HIS A 53 -22.87 -41.86 21.29
C HIS A 53 -21.66 -41.05 21.75
N PHE A 54 -21.63 -40.84 23.07
CA PHE A 54 -20.48 -40.47 23.86
C PHE A 54 -19.34 -41.48 23.70
N ARG A 55 -18.11 -41.00 23.51
CA ARG A 55 -16.93 -41.57 24.19
C ARG A 55 -15.83 -40.52 24.35
N ARG A 56 -15.62 -40.10 25.59
CA ARG A 56 -14.40 -39.48 26.08
C ARG A 56 -13.26 -40.49 25.96
N ILE A 57 -12.15 -40.10 25.33
CA ILE A 57 -10.83 -40.63 25.64
C ILE A 57 -9.88 -39.43 25.65
N ALA A 58 -9.41 -39.08 26.85
CA ALA A 58 -8.26 -38.22 27.05
C ALA A 58 -7.00 -39.08 26.90
N PHE A 59 -6.00 -38.63 26.16
CA PHE A 59 -4.60 -38.93 26.49
C PHE A 59 -3.68 -37.82 25.98
N SER A 60 -2.68 -37.58 26.81
CA SER A 60 -1.63 -36.59 26.81
C SER A 60 -0.69 -36.61 25.61
N SER A 61 -0.16 -35.43 25.30
CA SER A 61 1.05 -35.19 24.50
C SER A 61 2.25 -36.03 25.02
N PRO A 62 3.15 -36.46 24.12
CA PRO A 62 4.49 -35.89 24.23
C PRO A 62 5.09 -35.50 22.88
N PHE A 63 5.83 -34.39 22.92
CA PHE A 63 6.83 -34.01 21.94
C PHE A 63 7.75 -35.19 21.58
N SER A 64 7.96 -35.42 20.29
CA SER A 64 9.15 -36.11 19.79
C SER A 64 9.52 -35.52 18.44
N THR A 65 10.68 -34.87 18.47
CA THR A 65 11.44 -34.33 17.36
C THR A 65 11.79 -35.44 16.38
N ILE A 66 11.38 -35.32 15.12
CA ILE A 66 11.91 -36.12 14.01
C ILE A 66 12.90 -35.21 13.28
N ALA A 67 14.19 -35.39 13.60
CA ALA A 67 15.28 -34.94 12.75
C ALA A 67 15.57 -36.06 11.74
N VAL A 68 15.49 -35.73 10.45
CA VAL A 68 15.88 -36.62 9.36
C VAL A 68 17.38 -36.47 9.18
N ASP A 69 18.11 -37.57 9.41
CA ASP A 69 19.54 -37.70 9.16
C ASP A 69 19.88 -37.43 7.68
N SER A 70 20.86 -36.55 7.45
CA SER A 70 21.63 -36.53 6.21
C SER A 70 23.09 -36.82 6.53
N ASN A 71 23.57 -37.92 5.97
CA ASN A 71 24.94 -38.40 6.11
C ASN A 71 25.90 -37.52 5.28
N TYR A 72 26.79 -36.78 5.94
CA TYR A 72 28.08 -36.39 5.36
C TYR A 72 29.18 -36.49 6.42
N ARG A 73 30.07 -37.47 6.25
CA ARG A 73 31.34 -37.59 6.96
C ARG A 73 32.36 -36.62 6.34
N ALA A 74 32.98 -35.78 7.17
CA ALA A 74 34.30 -35.23 6.91
C ALA A 74 35.02 -34.92 8.23
N ALA A 75 36.22 -35.49 8.36
CA ALA A 75 37.38 -35.13 9.19
C ALA A 75 37.19 -34.66 10.65
N GLY A 76 37.87 -35.37 11.55
CA GLY A 76 37.85 -35.11 12.99
C GLY A 76 38.72 -33.95 13.45
N ILE A 77 38.46 -33.56 14.69
CA ILE A 77 39.39 -33.12 15.75
C ILE A 77 38.53 -33.04 17.03
N CYS A 78 38.86 -33.85 18.04
CA CYS A 78 38.25 -33.77 19.37
C CYS A 78 38.97 -32.68 20.16
N ILE A 79 38.24 -31.67 20.62
CA ILE A 79 38.70 -30.76 21.68
C ILE A 79 37.66 -30.83 22.80
N ALA A 80 38.11 -31.31 23.96
CA ALA A 80 37.34 -31.26 25.19
C ALA A 80 37.27 -29.82 25.70
N SER A 81 36.08 -29.32 26.00
CA SER A 81 35.93 -28.11 26.81
C SER A 81 34.74 -28.24 27.76
N SER A 82 35.03 -27.98 29.02
CA SER A 82 34.18 -27.99 30.21
C SER A 82 32.81 -27.31 30.04
N GLU A 83 31.75 -27.99 30.46
CA GLU A 83 30.44 -27.39 30.69
C GLU A 83 30.49 -26.45 31.90
N THR A 84 30.54 -25.15 31.62
CA THR A 84 30.13 -24.13 32.59
C THR A 84 28.71 -23.71 32.20
N THR A 85 27.71 -24.23 32.92
CA THR A 85 26.32 -23.80 32.76
C THR A 85 26.16 -22.36 33.24
N TYR A 86 26.28 -21.41 32.32
CA TYR A 86 25.72 -20.08 32.50
C TYR A 86 24.22 -20.18 32.25
N ARG A 87 23.41 -20.10 33.34
CA ARG A 87 22.01 -19.70 33.20
C ARG A 87 21.99 -18.28 32.68
N VAL A 88 21.88 -18.13 31.37
CA VAL A 88 21.41 -16.90 30.76
C VAL A 88 19.92 -16.89 31.06
N ASP A 89 19.49 -16.08 32.03
CA ASP A 89 18.11 -15.65 32.09
C ASP A 89 17.83 -14.94 30.77
N VAL A 90 17.20 -15.67 29.84
CA VAL A 90 16.63 -15.08 28.63
C VAL A 90 15.45 -14.25 29.12
N LEU A 91 15.74 -13.01 29.52
CA LEU A 91 14.76 -11.94 29.51
C LEU A 91 14.11 -12.00 28.14
N ARG A 92 12.87 -12.49 28.07
CA ARG A 92 12.09 -12.47 26.83
C ARG A 92 12.09 -11.01 26.38
N SER A 93 12.79 -10.74 25.28
CA SER A 93 12.67 -9.43 24.63
C SER A 93 11.19 -9.11 24.48
N PRO A 94 10.75 -7.89 24.81
CA PRO A 94 9.37 -7.51 24.60
C PRO A 94 8.99 -7.82 23.14
N MET A 95 7.86 -8.49 22.93
CA MET A 95 7.36 -8.81 21.61
C MET A 95 6.28 -7.80 21.21
N ALA A 96 6.23 -7.45 19.92
CA ALA A 96 5.13 -6.68 19.36
C ALA A 96 3.79 -7.45 19.55
N THR A 97 2.72 -6.71 19.82
CA THR A 97 1.36 -7.27 19.99
C THR A 97 0.37 -6.46 19.16
N ALA A 98 -0.92 -6.77 19.23
CA ALA A 98 -1.95 -5.97 18.59
C ALA A 98 -2.06 -4.54 19.14
N ARG A 99 -1.45 -4.25 20.29
CA ARG A 99 -1.53 -2.95 20.98
C ARG A 99 -0.18 -2.33 21.30
N LYS A 100 0.90 -3.07 21.05
CA LYS A 100 2.26 -2.65 21.33
C LYS A 100 3.12 -2.75 20.07
N ILE A 101 3.69 -1.63 19.67
CA ILE A 101 4.68 -1.54 18.60
C ILE A 101 6.06 -1.77 19.21
N GLU A 102 6.83 -2.67 18.62
CA GLU A 102 8.19 -3.00 19.05
C GLU A 102 9.00 -3.42 17.83
N LEU A 103 9.90 -2.55 17.39
CA LEU A 103 10.80 -2.78 16.27
C LEU A 103 12.15 -3.34 16.74
N SER A 104 12.79 -4.10 15.87
CA SER A 104 14.13 -4.65 16.07
C SER A 104 14.95 -4.53 14.77
N THR A 105 16.25 -4.78 14.85
CA THR A 105 17.08 -4.88 13.63
C THR A 105 16.91 -6.21 12.89
N SER A 106 16.31 -7.23 13.52
CA SER A 106 16.06 -8.53 12.88
C SER A 106 14.97 -8.48 11.81
N ASP A 107 13.97 -7.61 12.00
CA ASP A 107 12.86 -7.40 11.07
C ASP A 107 12.95 -6.01 10.43
N SER A 108 14.04 -5.77 9.70
CA SER A 108 14.34 -4.45 9.10
C SER A 108 13.59 -4.14 7.80
N GLY A 109 12.72 -5.04 7.36
CA GLY A 109 11.93 -4.95 6.15
C GLY A 109 12.61 -5.51 4.88
N VAL A 110 11.83 -5.58 3.80
CA VAL A 110 12.19 -6.10 2.48
C VAL A 110 13.46 -5.45 1.97
N TYR A 111 13.54 -4.11 1.97
CA TYR A 111 14.75 -3.36 1.65
C TYR A 111 15.18 -2.52 2.84
N SER A 112 16.41 -2.72 3.29
CA SER A 112 16.99 -1.99 4.41
C SER A 112 18.49 -1.77 4.25
N THR A 113 18.99 -0.71 4.89
CA THR A 113 20.42 -0.41 4.98
C THR A 113 20.72 0.34 6.26
N GLY A 114 21.76 -0.07 6.98
CA GLY A 114 22.26 0.67 8.15
C GLY A 114 21.30 0.78 9.33
N VAL A 115 20.38 -0.17 9.53
CA VAL A 115 19.48 -0.20 10.71
C VAL A 115 20.25 -0.32 12.02
N LYS A 116 19.73 0.30 13.09
CA LYS A 116 20.38 0.36 14.41
C LYS A 116 19.37 0.12 15.54
N GLU A 117 19.83 -0.49 16.62
CA GLU A 117 19.00 -0.79 17.80
C GLU A 117 18.46 0.46 18.51
N ASP A 118 19.24 1.54 18.57
CA ASP A 118 18.78 2.81 19.15
C ASP A 118 17.72 3.49 18.29
N ALA A 119 17.83 3.39 16.96
CA ALA A 119 16.82 3.84 16.01
C ALA A 119 15.55 3.00 16.11
N ALA A 120 15.66 1.67 16.27
CA ALA A 120 14.52 0.78 16.48
C ALA A 120 13.73 1.15 17.74
N ARG A 121 14.42 1.44 18.86
CA ARG A 121 13.77 1.94 20.09
C ARG A 121 13.07 3.28 19.86
N ALA A 122 13.75 4.26 19.23
CA ALA A 122 13.15 5.57 18.97
C ALA A 122 11.93 5.48 18.06
N ALA A 123 11.98 4.63 17.02
CA ALA A 123 10.86 4.37 16.12
C ALA A 123 9.69 3.69 16.87
N SER A 124 9.97 2.71 17.72
CA SER A 124 8.95 2.04 18.54
C SER A 124 8.22 3.04 19.45
N GLU A 125 8.96 3.93 20.12
CA GLU A 125 8.38 4.95 21.01
C GLU A 125 7.45 5.91 20.26
N VAL A 126 7.91 6.49 19.14
CA VAL A 126 7.10 7.49 18.41
C VAL A 126 5.91 6.86 17.69
N LEU A 127 6.05 5.62 17.23
CA LEU A 127 4.94 4.88 16.61
C LEU A 127 3.90 4.45 17.66
N GLN A 128 4.33 4.04 18.85
CA GLN A 128 3.41 3.76 19.95
C GLN A 128 2.63 5.02 20.33
N GLU A 129 3.31 6.18 20.42
CA GLU A 129 2.63 7.44 20.66
C GLU A 129 1.65 7.80 19.55
N ASN A 130 1.99 7.52 18.29
CA ASN A 130 1.09 7.71 17.16
C ASN A 130 -0.18 6.87 17.29
N LEU A 131 -0.05 5.57 17.57
CA LEU A 131 -1.18 4.65 17.77
C LEU A 131 -2.12 5.13 18.88
N GLU A 132 -1.56 5.65 19.98
CA GLU A 132 -2.33 6.05 21.15
C GLU A 132 -3.00 7.42 21.01
N LYS A 133 -2.37 8.36 20.28
CA LYS A 133 -2.78 9.78 20.29
C LYS A 133 -3.38 10.27 18.99
N HIS A 134 -3.14 9.59 17.87
CA HIS A 134 -3.48 10.10 16.55
C HIS A 134 -4.42 9.18 15.79
N HIS A 135 -5.35 9.80 15.06
CA HIS A 135 -6.23 9.09 14.16
C HIS A 135 -5.47 8.63 12.92
N ILE A 136 -5.99 7.61 12.22
CA ILE A 136 -5.47 7.18 10.91
C ILE A 136 -5.68 8.21 9.78
N TYR A 137 -6.46 9.26 10.04
CA TYR A 137 -6.75 10.34 9.10
C TYR A 137 -6.36 11.65 9.74
N PHE A 138 -5.66 12.53 9.03
CA PHE A 138 -5.25 13.82 9.58
C PHE A 138 -6.27 14.95 9.35
N ASN A 139 -7.30 14.72 8.53
CA ASN A 139 -8.37 15.69 8.28
C ASN A 139 -9.73 15.03 8.01
N ASP A 140 -10.77 15.85 7.91
CA ASP A 140 -12.15 15.42 7.62
C ASP A 140 -12.39 15.14 6.13
N SER A 141 -11.43 15.46 5.26
CA SER A 141 -11.41 15.03 3.85
C SER A 141 -10.93 13.59 3.68
N GLY A 142 -10.44 12.94 4.74
CA GLY A 142 -10.05 11.52 4.72
C GLY A 142 -8.63 11.29 4.24
N PHE A 143 -7.75 12.29 4.33
CA PHE A 143 -6.34 12.13 4.04
C PHE A 143 -5.63 11.39 5.17
N HIS A 144 -4.71 10.50 4.79
CA HIS A 144 -4.14 9.48 5.66
C HIS A 144 -3.01 10.01 6.52
N ASN A 145 -2.97 9.56 7.78
CA ASN A 145 -1.80 9.75 8.64
C ASN A 145 -0.62 8.93 8.10
N HIS A 146 0.43 9.62 7.64
CA HIS A 146 1.62 9.00 7.05
C HIS A 146 2.72 8.67 8.06
N ILE A 147 2.54 8.92 9.36
CA ILE A 147 3.60 8.73 10.37
C ILE A 147 4.16 7.30 10.36
N VAL A 148 3.30 6.27 10.36
CA VAL A 148 3.73 4.87 10.27
C VAL A 148 4.58 4.63 9.03
N HIS A 149 4.11 5.13 7.88
CA HIS A 149 4.79 4.96 6.60
C HIS A 149 6.17 5.63 6.60
N HIS A 150 6.24 6.85 7.11
CA HIS A 150 7.45 7.65 7.13
C HIS A 150 8.49 7.05 8.09
N ILE A 151 8.11 6.80 9.34
CA ILE A 151 9.03 6.34 10.39
C ILE A 151 9.61 4.96 10.06
N LEU A 152 8.79 4.00 9.62
CA LEU A 152 9.28 2.67 9.25
C LEU A 152 10.21 2.71 8.04
N THR A 153 9.92 3.59 7.07
CA THR A 153 10.76 3.77 5.89
C THR A 153 12.12 4.33 6.28
N ILE A 154 12.18 5.46 7.00
CA ILE A 154 13.47 6.08 7.35
C ILE A 154 14.25 5.23 8.35
N PHE A 155 13.57 4.47 9.23
CA PHE A 155 14.21 3.44 10.04
C PHE A 155 14.93 2.40 9.16
N ALA A 156 14.23 1.83 8.18
CA ALA A 156 14.84 0.88 7.25
C ALA A 156 15.96 1.49 6.39
N LEU A 157 15.93 2.80 6.14
CA LEU A 157 16.98 3.55 5.44
C LEU A 157 18.09 4.06 6.38
N GLY A 158 18.16 3.59 7.62
CA GLY A 158 19.29 3.83 8.53
C GLY A 158 19.25 5.19 9.24
N ALA A 159 18.09 5.83 9.34
CA ALA A 159 17.92 7.07 10.08
C ALA A 159 18.35 6.94 11.55
N SER A 160 18.95 8.00 12.06
CA SER A 160 19.28 8.15 13.47
C SER A 160 18.02 8.34 14.34
N PRO A 161 18.10 8.08 15.66
CA PRO A 161 17.04 8.42 16.60
C PRO A 161 16.58 9.88 16.51
N ARG A 162 17.52 10.80 16.23
CA ARG A 162 17.24 12.23 16.09
C ARG A 162 16.38 12.52 14.86
N GLU A 163 16.70 11.92 13.72
CA GLU A 163 15.93 12.09 12.48
C GLU A 163 14.52 11.50 12.62
N ILE A 164 14.40 10.31 13.22
CA ILE A 164 13.11 9.66 13.53
C ILE A 164 12.22 10.57 14.39
N ARG A 165 12.74 11.06 15.51
CA ARG A 165 11.97 11.96 16.39
C ARG A 165 11.64 13.27 15.69
N ALA A 166 12.57 13.85 14.95
CA ALA A 166 12.31 15.09 14.21
C ALA A 166 11.22 14.91 13.14
N ALA A 167 11.19 13.79 12.42
CA ALA A 167 10.16 13.47 11.45
C ALA A 167 8.78 13.30 12.12
N TYR A 168 8.74 12.64 13.29
CA TYR A 168 7.52 12.51 14.08
C TYR A 168 7.00 13.86 14.60
N GLU A 169 7.86 14.69 15.21
CA GLU A 169 7.46 16.01 15.73
C GLU A 169 6.85 16.91 14.65
N ARG A 170 7.37 16.86 13.42
CA ARG A 170 6.78 17.60 12.29
C ARG A 170 5.42 17.04 11.91
N ASN A 171 5.33 15.73 11.70
CA ASN A 171 4.13 15.09 11.16
C ASN A 171 2.98 15.03 12.17
N LYS A 172 3.26 14.94 13.47
CA LYS A 172 2.21 14.88 14.50
C LYS A 172 1.44 16.19 14.67
N SER A 173 2.01 17.32 14.23
CA SER A 173 1.49 18.67 14.48
C SER A 173 0.12 18.97 13.87
N TYR A 174 -0.30 18.22 12.84
CA TYR A 174 -1.55 18.42 12.11
C TYR A 174 -2.48 17.20 12.14
N GLN A 175 -2.14 16.16 12.91
CA GLN A 175 -2.95 14.95 12.99
C GLN A 175 -4.23 15.18 13.80
N ARG A 176 -5.30 14.49 13.42
CA ARG A 176 -6.51 14.41 14.27
C ARG A 176 -6.22 13.59 15.52
N PRO A 177 -6.85 13.89 16.66
CA PRO A 177 -6.72 13.07 17.86
C PRO A 177 -7.33 11.68 17.65
N ALA A 178 -6.77 10.68 18.31
CA ALA A 178 -7.42 9.39 18.46
C ALA A 178 -8.79 9.54 19.13
N LEU A 179 -9.75 8.72 18.70
CA LEU A 179 -11.11 8.71 19.22
C LEU A 179 -11.36 7.41 19.99
N PRO A 180 -12.16 7.44 21.06
CA PRO A 180 -12.48 6.22 21.80
C PRO A 180 -13.37 5.30 20.95
N ALA A 181 -13.15 3.99 21.08
CA ALA A 181 -14.07 3.00 20.55
C ALA A 181 -15.36 2.93 21.40
N ASN A 182 -16.46 2.54 20.79
CA ASN A 182 -17.71 2.22 21.47
C ASN A 182 -17.85 0.70 21.59
N ASP A 183 -17.73 0.18 22.81
CA ASP A 183 -17.75 -1.26 23.08
C ASP A 183 -19.00 -1.98 22.56
N SER A 184 -20.18 -1.33 22.52
CA SER A 184 -21.38 -1.97 21.99
C SER A 184 -21.31 -2.16 20.47
N VAL A 185 -20.72 -1.19 19.77
CA VAL A 185 -20.46 -1.30 18.32
C VAL A 185 -19.38 -2.34 18.08
N VAL A 186 -18.29 -2.34 18.85
CA VAL A 186 -17.22 -3.35 18.72
C VAL A 186 -17.78 -4.77 18.89
N GLN A 187 -18.65 -5.00 19.87
CA GLN A 187 -19.28 -6.30 20.08
C GLN A 187 -20.23 -6.68 18.93
N SER A 188 -20.92 -5.72 18.31
CA SER A 188 -21.80 -6.02 17.18
C SER A 188 -21.04 -6.39 15.92
N LEU A 189 -19.78 -5.96 15.74
CA LEU A 189 -18.94 -6.30 14.59
C LEU A 189 -18.62 -7.81 14.46
N CYS A 190 -18.87 -8.61 15.51
CA CYS A 190 -18.81 -10.08 15.43
C CYS A 190 -19.93 -10.67 14.57
N ASP A 191 -21.03 -9.94 14.36
CA ASP A 191 -22.10 -10.30 13.43
C ASP A 191 -21.77 -9.76 12.02
N GLN A 192 -21.83 -10.62 11.01
CA GLN A 192 -21.45 -10.26 9.64
C GLN A 192 -22.36 -9.18 9.03
N ALA A 193 -23.64 -9.13 9.38
CA ALA A 193 -24.54 -8.12 8.84
C ALA A 193 -24.23 -6.74 9.43
N GLN A 194 -24.01 -6.68 10.76
CA GLN A 194 -23.59 -5.47 11.46
C GLN A 194 -22.21 -4.99 11.02
N PHE A 195 -21.25 -5.91 10.84
CA PHE A 195 -19.94 -5.61 10.28
C PHE A 195 -20.06 -4.87 8.95
N LYS A 196 -20.83 -5.43 8.01
CA LYS A 196 -21.07 -4.85 6.68
C LYS A 196 -21.79 -3.51 6.74
N GLU A 197 -22.75 -3.34 7.66
CA GLU A 197 -23.43 -2.06 7.84
C GLU A 197 -22.47 -0.95 8.30
N CYS A 198 -21.40 -1.30 9.01
CA CYS A 198 -20.39 -0.35 9.47
C CYS A 198 -19.33 0.03 8.42
N LEU A 199 -19.20 -0.75 7.33
CA LEU A 199 -18.18 -0.53 6.30
C LEU A 199 -18.34 0.82 5.57
N GLY A 200 -17.22 1.40 5.15
CA GLY A 200 -17.15 2.66 4.41
C GLY A 200 -17.47 3.91 5.23
N LYS A 201 -17.76 3.77 6.53
CA LYS A 201 -18.07 4.88 7.44
C LYS A 201 -16.82 5.25 8.24
N ARG A 202 -16.19 6.37 7.90
CA ARG A 202 -14.93 6.82 8.53
C ARG A 202 -15.01 6.96 10.06
N ASP A 203 -16.16 7.32 10.60
CA ASP A 203 -16.39 7.44 12.05
C ASP A 203 -16.31 6.09 12.78
N ASN A 204 -16.40 4.97 12.07
CA ASN A 204 -16.24 3.63 12.65
C ASN A 204 -14.77 3.19 12.78
N TYR A 205 -13.79 3.99 12.34
CA TYR A 205 -12.37 3.63 12.46
C TYR A 205 -11.96 3.15 13.87
N PRO A 206 -12.23 3.89 14.96
CA PRO A 206 -11.83 3.42 16.30
C PRO A 206 -12.51 2.11 16.71
N ASN A 207 -13.74 1.86 16.25
CA ASN A 207 -14.46 0.62 16.53
C ASN A 207 -13.82 -0.56 15.78
N PHE A 208 -13.48 -0.38 14.51
CA PHE A 208 -12.77 -1.41 13.74
C PHE A 208 -11.36 -1.66 14.26
N LEU A 209 -10.63 -0.62 14.70
CA LEU A 209 -9.30 -0.78 15.28
C LEU A 209 -9.38 -1.67 16.52
N GLU A 210 -10.25 -1.33 17.47
CA GLU A 210 -10.44 -2.12 18.69
C GLU A 210 -10.90 -3.56 18.38
N PHE A 211 -11.78 -3.73 17.40
CA PHE A 211 -12.22 -5.05 16.94
C PHE A 211 -11.07 -5.90 16.39
N PHE A 212 -10.28 -5.37 15.45
CA PHE A 212 -9.17 -6.11 14.86
C PHE A 212 -8.04 -6.35 15.86
N GLN A 213 -7.85 -5.48 16.85
CA GLN A 213 -6.93 -5.73 17.95
C GLN A 213 -7.34 -6.97 18.75
N ARG A 214 -8.62 -7.09 19.13
CA ARG A 214 -9.16 -8.27 19.83
C ARG A 214 -9.09 -9.55 18.99
N GLU A 215 -9.38 -9.45 17.70
CA GLU A 215 -9.32 -10.58 16.77
C GLU A 215 -7.87 -11.09 16.64
N ILE A 216 -6.89 -10.20 16.49
CA ILE A 216 -5.47 -10.55 16.37
C ILE A 216 -4.93 -11.11 17.69
N GLU A 217 -5.34 -10.59 18.84
CA GLU A 217 -4.99 -11.15 20.15
C GLU A 217 -5.49 -12.60 20.31
N THR A 218 -6.63 -12.92 19.70
CA THR A 218 -7.26 -14.24 19.82
C THR A 218 -6.74 -15.25 18.80
N LYS A 219 -6.61 -14.83 17.53
CA LYS A 219 -6.37 -15.71 16.38
C LYS A 219 -4.97 -15.56 15.79
N GLY A 220 -4.29 -14.45 16.07
CA GLY A 220 -3.04 -14.07 15.43
C GLY A 220 -3.24 -13.39 14.07
N VAL A 221 -2.17 -12.76 13.58
CA VAL A 221 -2.19 -11.94 12.35
C VAL A 221 -2.60 -12.75 11.13
N GLU A 222 -2.02 -13.94 10.95
CA GLU A 222 -2.24 -14.78 9.77
C GLU A 222 -3.72 -15.12 9.58
N ASP A 223 -4.36 -15.67 10.62
CA ASP A 223 -5.73 -16.14 10.54
C ASP A 223 -6.71 -14.98 10.36
N VAL A 224 -6.46 -13.83 11.00
CA VAL A 224 -7.28 -12.62 10.81
C VAL A 224 -7.16 -12.10 9.38
N VAL A 225 -5.94 -11.98 8.84
CA VAL A 225 -5.74 -11.51 7.47
C VAL A 225 -6.37 -12.48 6.46
N LYS A 226 -6.21 -13.80 6.66
CA LYS A 226 -6.90 -14.81 5.84
C LYS A 226 -8.41 -14.63 5.91
N GLN A 227 -8.98 -14.55 7.11
CA GLN A 227 -10.43 -14.46 7.30
C GLN A 227 -11.02 -13.19 6.67
N TYR A 228 -10.43 -12.03 6.91
CA TYR A 228 -11.04 -10.75 6.52
C TYR A 228 -10.57 -10.21 5.17
N ILE A 229 -9.53 -10.76 4.54
CA ILE A 229 -9.05 -10.28 3.23
C ILE A 229 -9.09 -11.38 2.16
N PHE A 230 -8.87 -12.65 2.52
CA PHE A 230 -8.62 -13.71 1.52
C PHE A 230 -9.58 -14.91 1.59
N ALA A 231 -10.57 -14.92 2.49
CA ALA A 231 -11.50 -16.05 2.63
C ALA A 231 -12.42 -16.25 1.42
N GLY A 232 -12.59 -15.22 0.57
CA GLY A 232 -13.44 -15.26 -0.62
C GLY A 232 -14.96 -15.24 -0.33
N ASP A 233 -15.35 -15.04 0.93
CA ASP A 233 -16.73 -14.77 1.31
C ASP A 233 -17.09 -13.28 1.11
N ASP A 234 -18.36 -12.94 1.29
CA ASP A 234 -18.88 -11.59 1.06
C ASP A 234 -18.18 -10.51 1.92
N VAL A 235 -17.73 -10.86 3.13
CA VAL A 235 -17.00 -9.92 3.99
C VAL A 235 -15.58 -9.73 3.48
N ALA A 236 -14.87 -10.82 3.18
CA ALA A 236 -13.51 -10.79 2.66
C ALA A 236 -13.43 -10.08 1.31
N GLU A 237 -14.38 -10.32 0.39
CA GLU A 237 -14.46 -9.60 -0.88
C GLU A 237 -14.64 -8.09 -0.68
N ASN A 238 -15.52 -7.67 0.23
CA ASN A 238 -15.77 -6.25 0.51
C ASN A 238 -14.55 -5.56 1.12
N MET A 239 -13.85 -6.24 2.03
CA MET A 239 -12.62 -5.75 2.63
C MET A 239 -11.47 -5.68 1.62
N LEU A 240 -11.32 -6.70 0.76
CA LEU A 240 -10.27 -6.74 -0.26
C LEU A 240 -10.43 -5.60 -1.27
N VAL A 241 -11.65 -5.28 -1.73
CA VAL A 241 -11.84 -4.15 -2.65
C VAL A 241 -11.47 -2.81 -2.00
N ARG A 242 -11.77 -2.64 -0.71
CA ARG A 242 -11.40 -1.44 0.06
C ARG A 242 -9.91 -1.39 0.40
N LEU A 243 -9.22 -2.53 0.44
CA LEU A 243 -7.76 -2.59 0.57
C LEU A 243 -7.06 -1.85 -0.58
N PHE A 244 -7.68 -1.85 -1.77
CA PHE A 244 -7.23 -1.13 -2.96
C PHE A 244 -7.84 0.29 -3.09
N GLY A 245 -8.64 0.72 -2.11
CA GLY A 245 -9.24 2.05 -2.05
C GLY A 245 -8.25 3.14 -1.58
N GLY A 246 -8.71 4.40 -1.59
CA GLY A 246 -7.97 5.51 -0.97
C GLY A 246 -6.56 5.73 -1.51
N LEU A 247 -6.32 5.60 -2.82
CA LEU A 247 -4.97 5.59 -3.43
C LEU A 247 -4.05 4.51 -2.84
N ILE A 248 -4.60 3.32 -2.56
CA ILE A 248 -3.86 2.11 -2.15
C ILE A 248 -3.24 2.26 -0.74
N HIS A 249 -3.62 3.28 0.03
CA HIS A 249 -3.08 3.48 1.38
C HIS A 249 -3.32 2.29 2.33
N PRO A 250 -4.49 1.62 2.33
CA PRO A 250 -4.69 0.45 3.19
C PRO A 250 -3.74 -0.70 2.85
N LEU A 251 -3.51 -0.99 1.57
CA LEU A 251 -2.53 -2.00 1.14
C LEU A 251 -1.10 -1.60 1.53
N ILE A 252 -0.73 -0.32 1.37
CA ILE A 252 0.58 0.20 1.80
C ILE A 252 0.74 0.02 3.32
N HIS A 253 -0.27 0.38 4.10
CA HIS A 253 -0.26 0.29 5.56
C HIS A 253 -0.19 -1.18 6.02
N LEU A 254 -0.96 -2.08 5.40
CA LEU A 254 -0.89 -3.52 5.63
C LEU A 254 0.50 -4.06 5.29
N GLY A 255 1.07 -3.61 4.17
CA GLY A 255 2.41 -3.95 3.72
C GLY A 255 3.45 -3.65 4.78
N PHE A 256 3.42 -2.45 5.38
CA PHE A 256 4.28 -2.09 6.49
C PHE A 256 4.08 -2.98 7.72
N GLY A 257 2.83 -3.23 8.13
CA GLY A 257 2.54 -4.09 9.29
C GLY A 257 3.07 -5.52 9.12
N ILE A 258 2.93 -6.10 7.93
CA ILE A 258 3.40 -7.45 7.60
C ILE A 258 4.91 -7.50 7.38
N GLU A 259 5.49 -6.48 6.76
CA GLU A 259 6.93 -6.40 6.48
C GLU A 259 7.76 -6.34 7.78
N PHE A 260 7.32 -5.54 8.75
CA PHE A 260 8.03 -5.31 10.02
C PHE A 260 7.50 -6.17 11.18
N ASN A 261 6.62 -7.15 10.92
CA ASN A 261 5.98 -8.00 11.92
C ASN A 261 5.33 -7.21 13.08
N GLN A 262 4.53 -6.19 12.76
CA GLN A 262 3.87 -5.31 13.74
C GLN A 262 2.34 -5.56 13.77
N PRO A 263 1.81 -6.39 14.69
CA PRO A 263 0.38 -6.73 14.70
C PRO A 263 -0.53 -5.53 14.95
N ALA A 264 -0.08 -4.52 15.70
CA ALA A 264 -0.82 -3.28 15.90
C ALA A 264 -1.04 -2.52 14.58
N ILE A 265 -0.02 -2.42 13.72
CA ILE A 265 -0.11 -1.77 12.41
C ILE A 265 -0.98 -2.59 11.44
N VAL A 266 -0.97 -3.93 11.56
CA VAL A 266 -1.93 -4.76 10.82
C VAL A 266 -3.37 -4.44 11.24
N ALA A 267 -3.65 -4.27 12.53
CA ALA A 267 -4.97 -3.87 13.01
C ALA A 267 -5.38 -2.48 12.45
N GLU A 268 -4.47 -1.50 12.48
CA GLU A 268 -4.68 -0.18 11.86
C GLU A 268 -4.99 -0.30 10.36
N ALA A 269 -4.27 -1.15 9.63
CA ALA A 269 -4.48 -1.35 8.20
C ALA A 269 -5.86 -1.94 7.88
N LEU A 270 -6.29 -2.95 8.64
CA LEU A 270 -7.60 -3.58 8.46
C LEU A 270 -8.72 -2.62 8.83
N ALA A 271 -8.57 -1.84 9.90
CA ALA A 271 -9.53 -0.81 10.28
C ALA A 271 -9.60 0.34 9.25
N GLN A 272 -8.45 0.73 8.69
CA GLN A 272 -8.39 1.68 7.60
C GLN A 272 -9.11 1.14 6.35
N ALA A 273 -8.85 -0.11 5.95
CA ALA A 273 -9.55 -0.75 4.84
C ALA A 273 -11.08 -0.76 5.08
N ALA A 274 -11.53 -1.18 6.26
CA ALA A 274 -12.96 -1.25 6.60
C ALA A 274 -13.70 0.09 6.46
N THR A 275 -12.99 1.22 6.55
CA THR A 275 -13.57 2.56 6.53
C THR A 275 -13.40 3.31 5.20
N HIS A 276 -12.68 2.74 4.23
CA HIS A 276 -12.55 3.32 2.89
C HIS A 276 -13.76 3.06 2.01
N GLU A 277 -13.99 3.89 0.98
CA GLU A 277 -14.95 3.61 -0.10
C GLU A 277 -14.56 2.34 -0.89
N ASP A 278 -15.53 1.69 -1.54
CA ASP A 278 -15.33 0.43 -2.25
C ASP A 278 -15.30 0.56 -3.77
N TRP A 279 -15.49 1.74 -4.36
CA TRP A 279 -15.71 1.92 -5.81
C TRP A 279 -14.66 1.25 -6.71
N THR A 280 -13.42 1.10 -6.25
CA THR A 280 -12.34 0.38 -6.95
C THR A 280 -12.70 -1.07 -7.28
N GLY A 281 -13.51 -1.70 -6.44
CA GLY A 281 -14.05 -3.05 -6.64
C GLY A 281 -15.10 -3.14 -7.74
N PRO A 282 -16.34 -2.66 -7.49
CA PRO A 282 -17.47 -2.87 -8.38
C PRO A 282 -17.35 -2.10 -9.70
N MET A 283 -16.62 -0.98 -9.74
CA MET A 283 -16.45 -0.22 -11.00
C MET A 283 -15.29 -0.73 -11.85
N PHE A 284 -14.31 -1.47 -11.29
CA PHE A 284 -13.09 -1.78 -12.02
C PHE A 284 -12.51 -3.17 -11.76
N LEU A 285 -12.01 -3.45 -10.55
CA LEU A 285 -11.23 -4.67 -10.29
C LEU A 285 -12.05 -5.95 -10.45
N LEU A 286 -13.28 -5.99 -9.92
CA LEU A 286 -14.16 -7.15 -10.05
C LEU A 286 -14.66 -7.36 -11.49
N PRO A 287 -15.12 -6.32 -12.23
CA PRO A 287 -15.41 -6.47 -13.66
C PRO A 287 -14.22 -6.93 -14.49
N ALA A 288 -13.02 -6.40 -14.26
CA ALA A 288 -11.80 -6.79 -14.98
C ALA A 288 -11.39 -8.23 -14.69
N GLU A 289 -11.46 -8.66 -13.43
CA GLU A 289 -11.26 -10.06 -13.03
C GLU A 289 -12.24 -11.00 -13.72
N LYS A 290 -13.52 -10.64 -13.75
CA LYS A 290 -14.54 -11.43 -14.44
C LYS A 290 -14.27 -11.49 -15.95
N ALA A 291 -13.93 -10.38 -16.58
CA ALA A 291 -13.62 -10.30 -18.02
C ALA A 291 -12.35 -11.09 -18.38
N ALA A 292 -11.39 -11.21 -17.47
CA ALA A 292 -10.21 -12.06 -17.61
C ALA A 292 -10.52 -13.57 -17.54
N GLY A 293 -11.74 -13.94 -17.12
CA GLY A 293 -12.14 -15.33 -16.88
C GLY A 293 -11.70 -15.84 -15.50
N GLY A 294 -11.53 -14.94 -14.52
CA GLY A 294 -11.04 -15.22 -13.18
C GLY A 294 -9.54 -14.98 -13.02
N ILE A 295 -9.01 -15.32 -11.85
CA ILE A 295 -7.59 -15.19 -11.49
C ILE A 295 -6.78 -16.42 -11.94
N GLY A 296 -5.50 -16.22 -12.22
CA GLY A 296 -4.58 -17.34 -12.44
C GLY A 296 -4.49 -17.81 -13.89
N LYS A 297 -4.93 -16.98 -14.84
CA LYS A 297 -4.83 -17.29 -16.27
C LYS A 297 -3.44 -16.96 -16.80
N HIS A 298 -2.94 -17.81 -17.68
CA HIS A 298 -1.63 -17.59 -18.30
C HIS A 298 -1.59 -16.26 -19.06
N GLY A 299 -0.68 -15.38 -18.64
CA GLY A 299 -0.48 -14.06 -19.22
C GLY A 299 0.23 -14.14 -20.56
N LYS A 300 -0.35 -13.52 -21.58
CA LYS A 300 0.18 -13.52 -22.97
C LYS A 300 0.85 -12.20 -23.38
N LYS A 301 0.59 -11.13 -22.61
CA LYS A 301 1.14 -9.80 -22.85
C LYS A 301 1.91 -9.34 -21.63
N THR A 302 2.90 -8.48 -21.86
CA THR A 302 3.53 -7.73 -20.79
C THR A 302 2.65 -6.52 -20.42
N LEU A 303 2.79 -6.03 -19.19
CA LEU A 303 2.10 -4.86 -18.68
C LEU A 303 2.50 -3.62 -19.48
N LEU A 304 3.75 -3.56 -19.95
CA LEU A 304 4.22 -2.53 -20.88
C LEU A 304 3.43 -2.57 -22.21
N GLN A 305 3.28 -3.75 -22.83
CA GLN A 305 2.50 -3.87 -24.07
C GLN A 305 1.06 -3.38 -23.88
N ILE A 306 0.42 -3.77 -22.78
CA ILE A 306 -0.96 -3.32 -22.47
C ILE A 306 -0.99 -1.79 -22.27
N LEU A 307 -0.01 -1.23 -21.56
CA LEU A 307 0.12 0.22 -21.35
C LEU A 307 0.29 0.96 -22.69
N GLU A 308 1.10 0.45 -23.60
CA GLU A 308 1.29 1.03 -24.94
C GLU A 308 0.03 0.95 -25.80
N GLU A 309 -0.70 -0.16 -25.76
CA GLU A 309 -1.98 -0.30 -26.45
C GLU A 309 -3.05 0.65 -25.90
N ILE A 310 -3.08 0.86 -24.58
CA ILE A 310 -3.94 1.87 -23.93
C ILE A 310 -3.64 3.28 -24.44
N ARG A 311 -2.36 3.65 -24.57
CA ARG A 311 -1.96 4.97 -25.08
C ARG A 311 -2.45 5.23 -26.50
N ASN A 312 -2.54 4.18 -27.31
CA ASN A 312 -3.05 4.26 -28.68
C ASN A 312 -4.59 4.23 -28.77
N ASN A 313 -5.29 4.06 -27.65
CA ASN A 313 -6.75 4.10 -27.60
C ASN A 313 -7.21 5.54 -27.30
N GLU A 314 -7.66 6.27 -28.34
CA GLU A 314 -8.06 7.67 -28.23
C GLU A 314 -9.11 7.92 -27.13
N LYS A 315 -10.09 7.02 -26.99
CA LYS A 315 -11.16 7.16 -26.01
C LYS A 315 -10.64 7.07 -24.58
N LEU A 316 -9.70 6.16 -24.29
CA LEU A 316 -9.05 6.08 -22.99
C LEU A 316 -8.10 7.27 -22.77
N ALA A 317 -7.29 7.59 -23.77
CA ALA A 317 -6.32 8.68 -23.70
C ALA A 317 -6.97 10.03 -23.37
N SER A 318 -8.18 10.28 -23.87
CA SER A 318 -8.94 11.50 -23.59
C SER A 318 -10.02 11.37 -22.51
N SER A 319 -10.03 10.27 -21.74
CA SER A 319 -11.12 10.00 -20.78
C SER A 319 -11.00 10.79 -19.47
N ALA A 320 -9.80 11.13 -19.03
CA ALA A 320 -9.57 11.90 -17.82
C ALA A 320 -9.58 13.40 -18.13
N HIS A 321 -10.31 14.20 -17.33
CA HIS A 321 -10.37 15.65 -17.47
C HIS A 321 -9.78 16.35 -16.23
N TRP A 322 -9.35 17.60 -16.42
CA TRP A 322 -8.76 18.41 -15.35
C TRP A 322 -9.72 18.63 -14.17
N ASP A 323 -11.01 18.84 -14.48
CA ASP A 323 -12.03 19.16 -13.49
C ASP A 323 -12.62 17.93 -12.77
N ASP A 324 -12.23 16.69 -13.11
CA ASP A 324 -12.70 15.53 -12.36
C ASP A 324 -12.06 15.52 -10.96
N GLU A 325 -12.90 15.44 -9.92
CA GLU A 325 -12.47 15.34 -8.53
C GLU A 325 -11.56 14.12 -8.32
N ASN A 326 -12.04 12.94 -8.75
CA ASN A 326 -11.23 11.74 -8.85
C ASN A 326 -11.16 11.28 -10.31
N ARG A 327 -10.07 11.60 -11.01
CA ARG A 327 -9.93 11.27 -12.44
C ARG A 327 -9.95 9.77 -12.77
N MET A 328 -9.77 8.87 -11.79
CA MET A 328 -10.01 7.43 -12.01
C MET A 328 -11.51 7.13 -11.99
N ARG A 329 -12.18 7.47 -10.89
CA ARG A 329 -13.59 7.15 -10.61
C ARG A 329 -14.54 7.97 -11.48
N ASP A 330 -14.40 9.29 -11.44
CA ASP A 330 -15.31 10.26 -12.07
C ASP A 330 -14.89 10.58 -13.52
N GLY A 331 -13.66 10.21 -13.88
CA GLY A 331 -13.10 10.34 -15.21
C GLY A 331 -13.15 9.07 -16.03
N VAL A 332 -12.05 8.30 -15.99
CA VAL A 332 -11.83 7.10 -16.81
C VAL A 332 -13.01 6.12 -16.71
N LEU A 333 -13.44 5.78 -15.50
CA LEU A 333 -14.49 4.78 -15.28
C LEU A 333 -15.92 5.28 -15.56
N VAL A 334 -16.10 6.57 -15.86
CA VAL A 334 -17.38 7.11 -16.36
C VAL A 334 -17.39 7.14 -17.88
N ARG A 335 -16.28 7.55 -18.51
CA ARG A 335 -16.24 7.86 -19.95
C ARG A 335 -15.70 6.72 -20.82
N ALA A 336 -14.85 5.85 -20.26
CA ALA A 336 -14.29 4.70 -20.96
C ALA A 336 -14.22 3.43 -20.07
N PRO A 337 -15.27 3.08 -19.31
CA PRO A 337 -15.22 1.91 -18.42
C PRO A 337 -14.99 0.61 -19.19
N ASP A 338 -15.69 0.40 -20.30
CA ASP A 338 -15.61 -0.84 -21.08
C ASP A 338 -14.22 -1.03 -21.68
N GLU A 339 -13.62 0.02 -22.24
CA GLU A 339 -12.26 -0.03 -22.76
C GLU A 339 -11.25 -0.27 -21.64
N MET A 340 -11.39 0.41 -20.51
CA MET A 340 -10.47 0.26 -19.38
C MET A 340 -10.52 -1.17 -18.81
N ILE A 341 -11.73 -1.72 -18.64
CA ILE A 341 -11.96 -3.10 -18.18
C ILE A 341 -11.38 -4.09 -19.19
N LYS A 342 -11.59 -3.87 -20.49
CA LYS A 342 -11.05 -4.73 -21.56
C LYS A 342 -9.53 -4.85 -21.46
N TYR A 343 -8.79 -3.75 -21.44
CA TYR A 343 -7.33 -3.81 -21.37
C TYR A 343 -6.82 -4.33 -20.03
N ALA A 344 -7.46 -3.97 -18.92
CA ALA A 344 -7.11 -4.51 -17.60
C ALA A 344 -7.29 -6.03 -17.52
N ALA A 345 -8.31 -6.58 -18.19
CA ALA A 345 -8.57 -8.02 -18.25
C ALA A 345 -7.50 -8.81 -19.01
N GLU A 346 -6.67 -8.15 -19.83
CA GLU A 346 -5.56 -8.79 -20.53
C GLU A 346 -4.35 -9.02 -19.63
N PHE A 347 -4.27 -8.33 -18.49
CA PHE A 347 -3.25 -8.57 -17.48
C PHE A 347 -3.66 -9.72 -16.57
N THR A 348 -3.11 -10.90 -16.85
CA THR A 348 -3.30 -12.13 -16.09
C THR A 348 -1.95 -12.78 -15.79
N ILE A 349 -1.90 -13.60 -14.74
CA ILE A 349 -0.66 -14.22 -14.26
C ILE A 349 -0.97 -15.68 -13.93
N SER A 350 -0.25 -16.65 -14.52
CA SER A 350 -0.27 -18.03 -14.03
C SER A 350 0.78 -18.24 -12.92
N GLU A 351 0.64 -19.32 -12.14
CA GLU A 351 1.51 -19.60 -11.00
C GLU A 351 3.00 -19.65 -11.38
N ASP A 352 3.33 -20.21 -12.55
CA ASP A 352 4.69 -20.29 -13.11
C ASP A 352 5.26 -18.93 -13.56
N GLN A 353 4.42 -17.91 -13.72
CA GLN A 353 4.82 -16.56 -14.13
C GLN A 353 4.97 -15.58 -12.96
N MET A 354 4.74 -16.03 -11.71
CA MET A 354 4.56 -15.14 -10.56
C MET A 354 5.76 -14.20 -10.32
N GLU A 355 6.99 -14.71 -10.37
CA GLU A 355 8.19 -13.90 -10.15
C GLU A 355 8.47 -12.95 -11.32
N GLU A 356 8.36 -13.43 -12.55
CA GLU A 356 8.57 -12.61 -13.76
C GLU A 356 7.55 -11.46 -13.82
N LYS A 357 6.29 -11.73 -13.44
CA LYS A 357 5.23 -10.72 -13.39
C LYS A 357 5.36 -9.76 -12.23
N LEU A 358 5.91 -10.18 -11.08
CA LEU A 358 6.28 -9.25 -10.01
C LEU A 358 7.28 -8.20 -10.53
N VAL A 359 8.33 -8.65 -11.22
CA VAL A 359 9.37 -7.78 -11.79
C VAL A 359 8.78 -6.84 -12.83
N GLU A 360 7.94 -7.36 -13.74
CA GLU A 360 7.23 -6.56 -14.75
C GLU A 360 6.34 -5.46 -14.14
N ILE A 361 5.63 -5.76 -13.05
CA ILE A 361 4.80 -4.78 -12.32
C ILE A 361 5.67 -3.66 -11.73
N ILE A 362 6.79 -4.01 -11.10
CA ILE A 362 7.70 -3.05 -10.45
C ILE A 362 8.39 -2.16 -11.50
N ASP A 363 8.90 -2.76 -12.57
CA ASP A 363 9.55 -2.03 -13.66
C ASP A 363 8.58 -1.08 -14.36
N THR A 364 7.40 -1.56 -14.77
CA THR A 364 6.45 -0.73 -15.53
C THR A 364 5.97 0.47 -14.71
N VAL A 365 5.73 0.31 -13.40
CA VAL A 365 5.35 1.44 -12.54
C VAL A 365 6.50 2.40 -12.34
N ALA A 366 7.75 1.92 -12.22
CA ALA A 366 8.92 2.80 -12.19
C ALA A 366 9.08 3.57 -13.51
N TYR A 367 8.86 2.90 -14.65
CA TYR A 367 8.96 3.48 -15.98
C TYR A 367 8.04 4.70 -16.14
N PHE A 368 6.72 4.55 -15.98
CA PHE A 368 5.84 5.69 -16.17
C PHE A 368 5.97 6.72 -15.04
N THR A 369 6.36 6.32 -13.83
CA THR A 369 6.59 7.26 -12.71
C THR A 369 7.77 8.19 -12.99
N ALA A 370 8.86 7.67 -13.56
CA ALA A 370 10.06 8.44 -13.83
C ALA A 370 10.01 9.22 -15.16
N THR A 371 9.33 8.67 -16.18
CA THR A 371 9.42 9.19 -17.55
C THR A 371 8.23 10.05 -17.99
N ALA A 372 7.17 10.15 -17.20
CA ALA A 372 6.05 11.06 -17.43
C ALA A 372 6.40 12.51 -17.06
N GLN A 373 7.48 13.03 -17.64
CA GLN A 373 7.97 14.39 -17.45
C GLN A 373 7.36 15.34 -18.49
N ARG A 374 7.34 16.64 -18.18
CA ARG A 374 7.08 17.67 -19.19
C ARG A 374 8.42 18.18 -19.73
N PRO A 375 8.76 17.98 -21.02
CA PRO A 375 10.09 18.31 -21.54
C PRO A 375 10.54 19.75 -21.31
N SER A 376 9.59 20.69 -21.32
CA SER A 376 9.86 22.12 -21.14
C SER A 376 9.93 22.57 -19.68
N LYS A 377 9.66 21.70 -18.71
CA LYS A 377 9.53 22.05 -17.28
C LYS A 377 10.51 21.28 -16.42
N GLN A 378 10.86 21.82 -15.26
CA GLN A 378 11.65 21.14 -14.23
C GLN A 378 11.24 19.67 -14.05
N VAL A 379 12.21 18.80 -13.72
CA VAL A 379 11.93 17.40 -13.36
C VAL A 379 11.07 17.37 -12.11
N LYS A 380 9.90 16.73 -12.19
CA LYS A 380 9.00 16.50 -11.05
C LYS A 380 8.32 15.14 -11.19
N PHE A 381 8.06 14.51 -10.05
CA PHE A 381 7.33 13.25 -10.01
C PHE A 381 5.84 13.49 -9.74
N ASP A 382 4.99 12.72 -10.39
CA ASP A 382 3.54 12.81 -10.19
C ASP A 382 3.14 12.20 -8.84
N PHE A 383 2.44 13.00 -8.03
CA PHE A 383 1.98 12.60 -6.70
C PHE A 383 1.18 11.30 -6.72
N PHE A 384 0.37 11.05 -7.75
CA PHE A 384 -0.46 9.84 -7.82
C PHE A 384 0.37 8.63 -8.26
N TYR A 385 1.26 8.79 -9.23
CA TYR A 385 2.13 7.70 -9.71
C TYR A 385 3.06 7.15 -8.64
N ILE A 386 3.61 8.02 -7.79
CA ILE A 386 4.48 7.56 -6.70
C ILE A 386 3.75 6.64 -5.71
N HIS A 387 2.41 6.69 -5.59
CA HIS A 387 1.67 5.74 -4.76
C HIS A 387 1.70 4.33 -5.36
N GLY A 388 1.60 4.24 -6.69
CA GLY A 388 1.79 2.99 -7.41
C GLY A 388 3.18 2.40 -7.18
N MET A 389 4.22 3.25 -7.20
CA MET A 389 5.59 2.83 -6.92
C MET A 389 5.80 2.46 -5.45
N ASN A 390 5.34 3.29 -4.52
CA ASN A 390 5.48 3.07 -3.07
C ASN A 390 4.78 1.79 -2.60
N ALA A 391 3.71 1.38 -3.27
CA ALA A 391 3.02 0.12 -2.97
C ALA A 391 3.71 -1.12 -3.56
N SER A 392 4.59 -0.98 -4.56
CA SER A 392 5.15 -2.12 -5.30
C SER A 392 6.12 -2.97 -4.45
N ILE A 393 6.85 -2.34 -3.53
CA ILE A 393 7.80 -3.01 -2.62
C ILE A 393 7.14 -4.12 -1.79
N PHE A 394 5.88 -3.94 -1.38
CA PHE A 394 5.20 -4.89 -0.50
C PHE A 394 4.78 -6.17 -1.23
N LEU A 395 4.66 -6.14 -2.55
CA LEU A 395 4.36 -7.35 -3.33
C LEU A 395 5.42 -8.42 -3.12
N THR A 396 6.71 -8.04 -3.04
CA THR A 396 7.82 -8.95 -2.74
C THR A 396 7.60 -9.68 -1.42
N LYS A 397 7.11 -8.98 -0.39
CA LYS A 397 6.78 -9.61 0.90
C LYS A 397 5.54 -10.49 0.79
N PHE A 398 4.46 -10.01 0.19
CA PHE A 398 3.20 -10.75 0.13
C PHE A 398 3.34 -12.09 -0.59
N ILE A 399 4.05 -12.13 -1.72
CA ILE A 399 4.23 -13.40 -2.45
C ILE A 399 5.17 -14.37 -1.73
N SER A 400 6.03 -13.88 -0.84
CA SER A 400 6.92 -14.71 -0.02
C SER A 400 6.25 -15.28 1.24
N LEU A 401 5.02 -14.87 1.56
CA LEU A 401 4.32 -15.37 2.75
C LEU A 401 3.97 -16.86 2.55
N PRO A 402 4.43 -17.77 3.44
CA PRO A 402 4.18 -19.21 3.27
C PRO A 402 2.72 -19.58 3.52
N TRP A 403 2.01 -18.76 4.29
CA TRP A 403 0.63 -19.00 4.66
C TRP A 403 -0.39 -18.46 3.67
N LEU A 404 0.02 -17.60 2.73
CA LEU A 404 -0.87 -17.08 1.70
C LEU A 404 -0.88 -18.06 0.52
N ASP A 405 -2.06 -18.50 0.09
CA ASP A 405 -2.18 -19.43 -1.02
C ASP A 405 -1.83 -18.78 -2.38
N ALA A 406 -1.57 -19.63 -3.38
CA ALA A 406 -1.19 -19.17 -4.73
C ALA A 406 -2.27 -18.27 -5.35
N HIS A 407 -3.55 -18.61 -5.18
CA HIS A 407 -4.65 -17.83 -5.75
C HIS A 407 -4.67 -16.39 -5.22
N SER A 408 -4.51 -16.21 -3.92
CA SER A 408 -4.48 -14.91 -3.24
C SER A 408 -3.27 -14.08 -3.67
N LYS A 409 -2.10 -14.72 -3.81
CA LYS A 409 -0.89 -14.06 -4.35
C LYS A 409 -1.09 -13.57 -5.77
N LEU A 410 -1.64 -14.42 -6.64
CA LEU A 410 -1.94 -14.08 -8.04
C LEU A 410 -2.94 -12.94 -8.12
N ARG A 411 -3.99 -12.97 -7.29
CA ARG A 411 -5.01 -11.92 -7.24
C ARG A 411 -4.43 -10.56 -6.85
N LEU A 412 -3.56 -10.51 -5.82
CA LEU A 412 -2.87 -9.27 -5.43
C LEU A 412 -2.01 -8.71 -6.57
N LEU A 413 -1.24 -9.55 -7.25
CA LEU A 413 -0.39 -9.13 -8.37
C LEU A 413 -1.23 -8.64 -9.55
N GLU A 414 -2.23 -9.41 -9.97
CA GLU A 414 -3.12 -9.04 -11.08
C GLU A 414 -3.84 -7.71 -10.79
N TRP A 415 -4.43 -7.57 -9.60
CA TRP A 415 -5.12 -6.33 -9.21
C TRP A 415 -4.18 -5.14 -9.12
N LYS A 416 -2.95 -5.34 -8.64
CA LYS A 416 -1.94 -4.27 -8.60
C LYS A 416 -1.53 -3.82 -10.00
N GLY A 417 -1.30 -4.75 -10.93
CA GLY A 417 -0.99 -4.41 -12.32
C GLY A 417 -2.15 -3.69 -13.01
N ARG A 418 -3.37 -4.19 -12.86
CA ARG A 418 -4.60 -3.54 -13.38
C ARG A 418 -4.76 -2.12 -12.83
N LEU A 419 -4.56 -1.93 -11.53
CA LEU A 419 -4.66 -0.62 -10.92
C LEU A 419 -3.57 0.34 -11.39
N ASN A 420 -2.35 -0.14 -11.65
CA ASN A 420 -1.31 0.70 -12.26
C ASN A 420 -1.73 1.22 -13.65
N LEU A 421 -2.38 0.39 -14.47
CA LEU A 421 -2.89 0.82 -15.78
C LEU A 421 -3.94 1.92 -15.63
N LEU A 422 -4.94 1.72 -14.76
CA LEU A 422 -5.96 2.74 -14.47
C LEU A 422 -5.34 4.03 -13.92
N LEU A 423 -4.35 3.90 -13.02
CA LEU A 423 -3.63 5.02 -12.46
C LEU A 423 -2.95 5.84 -13.55
N TYR A 424 -2.25 5.19 -14.48
CA TYR A 424 -1.61 5.83 -15.64
C TYR A 424 -2.63 6.58 -16.53
N VAL A 425 -3.72 5.93 -16.92
CA VAL A 425 -4.76 6.56 -17.76
C VAL A 425 -5.37 7.78 -17.07
N SER A 426 -5.57 7.71 -15.74
CA SER A 426 -6.19 8.80 -14.99
C SER A 426 -5.41 10.12 -14.98
N ARG A 427 -4.13 10.10 -15.36
CA ARG A 427 -3.32 11.31 -15.51
C ARG A 427 -3.21 11.77 -16.96
N ASN A 428 -4.19 11.45 -17.80
CA ASN A 428 -4.27 11.88 -19.21
C ASN A 428 -3.15 11.30 -20.08
N THR A 429 -2.76 10.04 -19.81
CA THR A 429 -1.83 9.24 -20.63
C THR A 429 -0.62 10.04 -21.16
N PRO A 430 0.19 10.63 -20.26
CA PRO A 430 1.31 11.49 -20.67
C PRO A 430 2.29 10.72 -21.55
N GLU A 431 2.93 11.42 -22.49
CA GLU A 431 4.05 10.86 -23.23
C GLU A 431 5.17 10.46 -22.25
N LEU A 432 5.81 9.32 -22.51
CA LEU A 432 6.84 8.75 -21.66
C LEU A 432 8.21 8.96 -22.30
N HIS A 433 8.98 9.87 -21.72
CA HIS A 433 10.28 10.28 -22.24
C HIS A 433 11.42 9.51 -21.58
N LEU A 434 11.74 8.33 -22.12
CA LEU A 434 12.79 7.46 -21.57
C LEU A 434 14.17 8.15 -21.49
N ASN A 435 14.44 9.08 -22.42
CA ASN A 435 15.69 9.84 -22.47
C ASN A 435 15.92 10.70 -21.23
N ASP A 436 14.85 11.17 -20.58
CA ASP A 436 14.94 11.95 -19.34
C ASP A 436 15.59 11.13 -18.21
N VAL A 437 15.49 9.81 -18.27
CA VAL A 437 16.17 8.89 -17.35
C VAL A 437 17.53 8.47 -17.91
N THR A 438 17.62 8.01 -19.16
CA THR A 438 18.88 7.42 -19.68
C THR A 438 20.03 8.42 -19.75
N GLN A 439 19.72 9.70 -20.03
CA GLN A 439 20.68 10.80 -20.14
C GLN A 439 20.90 11.53 -18.80
N TYR A 440 20.15 11.19 -17.75
CA TYR A 440 20.27 11.83 -16.45
C TYR A 440 21.66 11.59 -15.83
N GLN A 441 22.25 12.65 -15.29
CA GLN A 441 23.58 12.58 -14.70
C GLN A 441 23.49 12.10 -13.25
N THR A 442 24.24 11.05 -12.92
CA THR A 442 24.38 10.57 -11.54
C THR A 442 25.53 11.27 -10.85
N SER A 443 25.27 11.96 -9.74
CA SER A 443 26.31 12.57 -8.90
C SER A 443 26.29 12.07 -7.45
N ARG A 444 25.32 11.24 -7.11
CA ARG A 444 25.05 10.71 -5.78
C ARG A 444 24.91 9.19 -5.81
N LYS A 445 25.36 8.54 -4.74
CA LYS A 445 25.10 7.12 -4.48
C LYS A 445 23.82 6.97 -3.65
N TRP A 446 23.35 5.74 -3.49
CA TRP A 446 22.15 5.45 -2.69
C TRP A 446 22.27 5.95 -1.25
N GLU A 447 23.44 5.84 -0.63
CA GLU A 447 23.68 6.31 0.73
C GLU A 447 23.44 7.82 0.87
N ASP A 448 23.84 8.61 -0.13
CA ASP A 448 23.63 10.05 -0.16
C ASP A 448 22.13 10.38 -0.30
N ILE A 449 21.42 9.65 -1.18
CA ILE A 449 19.98 9.82 -1.43
C ILE A 449 19.17 9.47 -0.17
N PHE A 450 19.52 8.39 0.52
CA PHE A 450 18.86 7.99 1.76
C PHE A 450 19.12 8.97 2.90
N ALA A 451 20.36 9.45 3.04
CA ALA A 451 20.69 10.48 4.03
C ALA A 451 19.89 11.77 3.77
N TYR A 452 19.77 12.18 2.50
CA TYR A 452 18.92 13.30 2.10
C TYR A 452 17.45 13.07 2.47
N ALA A 453 16.88 11.92 2.13
CA ALA A 453 15.47 11.62 2.41
C ALA A 453 15.18 11.58 3.91
N ASN A 454 16.03 10.93 4.71
CA ASN A 454 15.88 10.82 6.17
C ASN A 454 15.89 12.20 6.86
N ALA A 455 16.71 13.12 6.35
CA ALA A 455 16.87 14.46 6.91
C ALA A 455 15.94 15.52 6.30
N HIS A 456 15.12 15.17 5.29
CA HIS A 456 14.39 16.16 4.51
C HIS A 456 13.35 16.92 5.35
N PRO A 457 13.43 18.26 5.44
CA PRO A 457 12.63 19.03 6.41
C PRO A 457 11.15 19.10 6.05
N ARG A 458 10.80 18.85 4.77
CA ARG A 458 9.43 18.92 4.26
C ARG A 458 8.85 17.56 3.87
N ASP A 459 9.58 16.46 4.07
CA ASP A 459 9.04 15.13 3.75
C ASP A 459 7.99 14.74 4.80
N ASP A 460 6.81 14.37 4.31
CA ASP A 460 5.72 13.74 5.06
C ASP A 460 5.79 12.21 4.95
N GLY A 461 6.80 11.69 4.24
CA GLY A 461 7.11 10.27 4.08
C GLY A 461 7.02 9.78 2.64
N HIS A 462 6.67 10.63 1.68
CA HIS A 462 6.58 10.25 0.28
C HIS A 462 7.95 10.16 -0.41
N ILE A 463 8.90 11.04 -0.08
CA ILE A 463 10.24 11.06 -0.70
C ILE A 463 11.02 9.82 -0.28
N SER A 464 11.09 9.56 1.02
CA SER A 464 11.75 8.38 1.58
C SER A 464 11.14 7.07 1.06
N LYS A 465 9.80 6.98 0.98
CA LYS A 465 9.11 5.81 0.40
C LYS A 465 9.50 5.58 -1.05
N LEU A 466 9.52 6.65 -1.86
CA LEU A 466 9.85 6.57 -3.27
C LEU A 466 11.30 6.12 -3.47
N ALA A 467 12.26 6.73 -2.75
CA ALA A 467 13.66 6.33 -2.79
C ALA A 467 13.85 4.85 -2.39
N ARG A 468 13.20 4.41 -1.31
CA ARG A 468 13.24 3.00 -0.85
C ARG A 468 12.64 2.05 -1.88
N ALA A 469 11.51 2.41 -2.48
CA ALA A 469 10.84 1.58 -3.48
C ALA A 469 11.67 1.45 -4.77
N VAL A 470 12.28 2.54 -5.25
CA VAL A 470 13.17 2.53 -6.44
C VAL A 470 14.42 1.69 -6.18
N ALA A 471 15.04 1.83 -5.01
CA ALA A 471 16.20 0.99 -4.64
C ALA A 471 15.83 -0.50 -4.51
N ASN A 472 14.65 -0.81 -3.97
CA ASN A 472 14.14 -2.19 -4.00
C ASN A 472 13.89 -2.68 -5.43
N GLY A 473 13.36 -1.82 -6.30
CA GLY A 473 13.14 -2.12 -7.71
C GLY A 473 14.44 -2.51 -8.40
N GLU A 474 15.52 -1.77 -8.17
CA GLU A 474 16.86 -2.14 -8.65
C GLU A 474 17.26 -3.54 -8.22
N ARG A 475 17.14 -3.85 -6.92
CA ARG A 475 17.55 -5.14 -6.37
C ARG A 475 16.73 -6.29 -6.94
N VAL A 476 15.42 -6.11 -7.10
CA VAL A 476 14.49 -7.16 -7.56
C VAL A 476 14.56 -7.36 -9.07
N CYS A 477 14.73 -6.28 -9.86
CA CYS A 477 14.70 -6.35 -11.32
C CYS A 477 16.07 -6.70 -11.92
N ARG A 478 17.18 -6.32 -11.26
CA ARG A 478 18.55 -6.53 -11.80
C ARG A 478 18.88 -7.98 -12.23
N PRO A 479 18.45 -9.05 -11.52
CA PRO A 479 18.66 -10.42 -12.00
C PRO A 479 18.03 -10.72 -13.37
N TYR A 480 17.07 -9.91 -13.81
CA TYR A 480 16.31 -10.07 -15.04
C TYR A 480 16.77 -9.14 -16.18
N ASP A 481 17.80 -8.31 -15.98
CA ASP A 481 18.31 -7.37 -17.00
C ASP A 481 18.66 -8.08 -18.32
N ALA A 482 19.23 -9.30 -18.26
CA ALA A 482 19.57 -10.08 -19.46
C ALA A 482 18.34 -10.54 -20.27
N LYS A 483 17.16 -10.60 -19.64
CA LYS A 483 15.87 -10.96 -20.24
C LYS A 483 14.95 -9.74 -20.41
N ALA A 484 15.46 -8.52 -20.21
CA ALA A 484 14.63 -7.31 -20.17
C ALA A 484 13.72 -7.16 -21.39
N LYS A 485 14.23 -7.44 -22.60
CA LYS A 485 13.44 -7.37 -23.83
C LYS A 485 12.26 -8.35 -23.85
N ASP A 486 12.47 -9.58 -23.40
CA ASP A 486 11.45 -10.63 -23.43
C ASP A 486 10.35 -10.36 -22.39
N LEU A 487 10.72 -9.76 -21.25
CA LEU A 487 9.83 -9.42 -20.15
C LEU A 487 9.23 -8.00 -20.27
N GLY A 488 9.62 -7.23 -21.29
CA GLY A 488 9.17 -5.85 -21.47
C GLY A 488 9.65 -4.89 -20.37
N LEU A 489 10.85 -5.12 -19.81
CA LEU A 489 11.45 -4.26 -18.80
C LEU A 489 12.14 -3.07 -19.47
N THR A 490 11.82 -1.86 -19.01
CA THR A 490 12.31 -0.60 -19.56
C THR A 490 13.35 0.06 -18.67
N ILE A 491 13.28 -0.12 -17.34
CA ILE A 491 14.23 0.44 -16.37
C ILE A 491 15.25 -0.64 -15.99
N THR A 492 16.46 -0.53 -16.54
CA THR A 492 17.52 -1.55 -16.37
C THR A 492 18.84 -0.92 -15.94
N GLY A 493 19.76 -1.74 -15.40
CA GLY A 493 21.12 -1.31 -15.07
C GLY A 493 21.19 -0.06 -14.19
N ASP A 494 21.92 0.96 -14.65
CA ASP A 494 22.19 2.20 -13.90
C ASP A 494 20.99 3.17 -13.83
N MET A 495 19.91 2.89 -14.57
CA MET A 495 18.73 3.74 -14.62
C MET A 495 18.03 3.86 -13.27
N TRP A 496 18.07 2.83 -12.43
CA TRP A 496 17.49 2.88 -11.09
C TRP A 496 18.16 3.93 -10.20
N LEU A 497 19.50 4.00 -10.22
CA LEU A 497 20.25 5.02 -9.49
C LEU A 497 20.04 6.42 -10.09
N LYS A 498 19.89 6.52 -11.42
CA LYS A 498 19.50 7.77 -12.09
C LYS A 498 18.16 8.29 -11.61
N ILE A 499 17.15 7.41 -11.52
CA ILE A 499 15.84 7.75 -10.94
C ILE A 499 16.00 8.19 -9.48
N GLY A 500 16.84 7.52 -8.69
CA GLY A 500 17.14 7.95 -7.32
C GLY A 500 17.72 9.37 -7.23
N ASN A 501 18.65 9.73 -8.15
CA ASN A 501 19.19 11.09 -8.26
C ASN A 501 18.09 12.08 -8.69
N MET A 502 17.25 11.72 -9.67
CA MET A 502 16.10 12.54 -10.09
C MET A 502 15.16 12.84 -8.92
N VAL A 503 14.85 11.84 -8.09
CA VAL A 503 14.01 12.03 -6.90
C VAL A 503 14.63 13.10 -5.99
N MET A 504 15.89 12.92 -5.59
CA MET A 504 16.59 13.87 -4.73
C MET A 504 16.62 15.29 -5.31
N ASP A 505 16.98 15.43 -6.59
CA ASP A 505 17.11 16.74 -7.23
C ASP A 505 15.74 17.43 -7.36
N SER A 506 14.70 16.69 -7.77
CA SER A 506 13.34 17.22 -7.97
C SER A 506 12.67 17.72 -6.68
N THR A 507 13.15 17.30 -5.51
CA THR A 507 12.56 17.67 -4.21
C THR A 507 13.43 18.65 -3.42
N SER A 508 14.57 19.05 -3.97
CA SER A 508 15.57 19.89 -3.28
C SER A 508 15.26 21.39 -3.30
N ASP A 509 14.39 21.86 -4.20
CA ASP A 509 14.03 23.26 -4.37
C ASP A 509 12.92 23.72 -3.42
N GLU A 510 12.57 25.01 -3.43
CA GLU A 510 11.51 25.55 -2.57
C GLU A 510 10.09 25.29 -3.10
N HIS A 511 9.96 24.85 -4.36
CA HIS A 511 8.67 24.58 -5.01
C HIS A 511 7.95 23.39 -4.38
N SER A 512 6.70 23.18 -4.84
CA SER A 512 5.96 21.94 -4.58
C SER A 512 6.83 20.71 -4.87
N VAL A 513 6.79 19.76 -3.94
CA VAL A 513 7.57 18.51 -4.03
C VAL A 513 7.09 17.64 -5.20
N TRP A 514 5.80 17.71 -5.52
CA TRP A 514 5.13 16.83 -6.48
C TRP A 514 4.33 17.63 -7.50
N VAL A 515 4.39 17.23 -8.77
CA VAL A 515 3.36 17.62 -9.73
C VAL A 515 2.09 16.80 -9.47
N ARG A 516 0.91 17.40 -9.59
CA ARG A 516 -0.38 16.70 -9.37
C ARG A 516 -1.16 16.60 -10.67
N SER A 517 -1.07 15.44 -11.32
CA SER A 517 -1.65 15.11 -12.63
C SER A 517 -0.80 15.57 -13.82
N THR A 518 0.36 14.95 -13.96
CA THR A 518 1.41 15.29 -14.92
C THR A 518 0.97 15.39 -16.40
N GLY A 519 -0.04 14.66 -16.87
CA GLY A 519 -0.49 14.77 -18.27
C GLY A 519 -1.40 15.97 -18.56
N PHE A 520 -1.62 16.89 -17.61
CA PHE A 520 -2.41 18.10 -17.80
C PHE A 520 -1.52 19.35 -17.75
N ASP A 521 -1.70 20.27 -18.69
CA ASP A 521 -0.95 21.54 -18.76
C ASP A 521 -1.09 22.37 -17.48
N GLU A 522 -2.28 22.34 -16.86
CA GLU A 522 -2.58 23.06 -15.64
C GLU A 522 -1.72 22.63 -14.46
N ALA A 523 -1.30 21.36 -14.41
CA ALA A 523 -0.45 20.83 -13.34
C ALA A 523 0.96 21.47 -13.35
N TRP A 524 1.37 22.03 -14.49
CA TRP A 524 2.73 22.51 -14.69
C TRP A 524 2.91 24.03 -14.52
N LYS A 525 1.83 24.76 -14.21
CA LYS A 525 1.83 26.23 -14.18
C LYS A 525 2.77 26.84 -13.14
N GLU A 526 3.00 26.14 -12.02
CA GLU A 526 3.85 26.63 -10.92
C GLU A 526 5.32 26.25 -11.04
N PHE A 527 5.67 25.35 -11.98
CA PHE A 527 7.04 24.88 -12.15
C PHE A 527 7.77 25.68 -13.22
N GLU A 528 9.06 25.91 -12.99
CA GLU A 528 9.88 26.68 -13.91
C GLU A 528 10.16 25.92 -15.20
N ASP A 529 10.52 26.67 -16.24
CA ASP A 529 10.95 26.09 -17.50
C ASP A 529 12.39 25.59 -17.40
N ARG A 530 12.70 24.50 -18.11
CA ARG A 530 14.08 24.00 -18.30
C ARG A 530 14.42 23.88 -19.78
N SER A 531 15.70 24.01 -20.11
CA SER A 531 16.21 23.48 -21.38
C SER A 531 16.09 21.97 -21.38
N ARG A 532 15.71 21.37 -22.51
CA ARG A 532 15.62 19.91 -22.65
C ARG A 532 16.98 19.27 -22.30
N LEU A 533 16.94 18.20 -21.50
CA LEU A 533 18.12 17.42 -21.09
C LEU A 533 18.84 16.79 -22.28
#